data_AF-A0A645JJM6-F1
#
_entry.id   AF-A0A645JJM6-F1
#
_cell.length_a   1.000
_cell.length_b   1.000
_cell.length_c   1.000
_cell.angle_alpha   90.00
_cell.angle_beta   90.00
_cell.angle_gamma   90.00
#
_symmetry.space_group_name_H-M   'P 1'
#
loop_
_entity.id
_entity.type
_entity.pdbx_description
1 polymer ?
#
loop_
_entity_poly.entity_id
_entity_poly.type
_entity_poly.pdbx_seq_one_letter_code
_entity_poly.pdbx_strand_id
1 'polypeptide(L)' 'MSSTAFRALSREQVTRIKTYNDIIDAELNIIEKNGGGSARCMLAEIFLDAINEWN' A
#
# COMPACT_ATOMS: atom_id res chain seq x y z
N MET A 1 0.03 3.34 -0.68
CA MET A 1 -1.46 3.46 -0.81
C MET A 1 -1.82 4.01 -2.18
N SER A 2 -3.09 4.13 -2.56
CA SER A 2 -3.43 4.91 -3.76
C SER A 2 -3.28 6.41 -3.49
N SER A 3 -2.96 7.19 -4.52
CA SER A 3 -2.84 8.65 -4.41
C SER A 3 -4.15 9.31 -3.97
N THR A 4 -5.30 8.76 -4.35
CA THR A 4 -6.62 9.19 -3.85
C THR A 4 -6.73 8.99 -2.34
N ALA A 5 -6.28 7.86 -1.80
CA ALA A 5 -6.28 7.59 -0.37
C ALA A 5 -5.33 8.53 0.38
N PHE A 6 -4.15 8.82 -0.18
CA PHE A 6 -3.21 9.78 0.43
C PHE A 6 -3.81 11.19 0.51
N ARG A 7 -4.45 11.67 -0.58
CA ARG A 7 -5.12 12.98 -0.61
C ARG A 7 -6.31 13.09 0.34
N ALA A 8 -6.89 11.98 0.78
CA ALA A 8 -7.98 11.95 1.75
C ALA A 8 -7.52 12.13 3.20
N LEU A 9 -6.21 12.04 3.48
CA LEU A 9 -5.67 12.20 4.83
C LEU A 9 -5.62 13.66 5.27
N SER A 10 -5.92 13.92 6.53
CA SER A 10 -5.64 15.21 7.17
C SER A 10 -4.14 15.39 7.40
N ARG A 11 -3.72 16.64 7.62
CA ARG A 11 -2.33 16.93 7.99
C ARG A 11 -1.91 16.23 9.28
N GLU A 12 -2.77 16.17 10.30
CA GLU A 12 -2.44 15.45 11.54
C GLU A 12 -2.26 13.96 11.29
N GLN A 13 -3.10 13.35 10.44
CA GLN A 13 -2.98 11.94 10.08
C GLN A 13 -1.68 11.65 9.32
N VAL A 14 -1.31 12.50 8.35
CA VAL A 14 -0.04 12.38 7.62
C VAL A 14 1.14 12.47 8.59
N THR A 15 1.16 13.46 9.48
CA THR A 15 2.23 13.63 10.48
C THR A 15 2.36 12.40 11.38
N ARG A 16 1.23 11.85 11.85
CA ARG A 16 1.23 10.64 12.69
C ARG A 16 1.79 9.42 11.96
N ILE A 17 1.42 9.20 10.70
CA ILE A 17 1.92 8.07 9.92
C ILE A 17 3.43 8.21 9.65
N LYS A 18 3.88 9.42 9.27
CA LYS A 18 5.29 9.74 9.03
C LYS A 18 6.20 9.57 10.25
N THR A 19 5.64 9.49 11.46
CA THR A 19 6.43 9.16 12.67
C THR A 19 6.90 7.70 12.66
N TYR A 20 6.19 6.80 11.98
CA TYR A 20 6.52 5.37 11.93
C TYR A 20 7.21 4.96 10.63
N ASN A 21 6.79 5.53 9.50
CA ASN A 21 7.40 5.25 8.19
C ASN A 21 7.01 6.33 7.16
N ASP A 22 7.77 6.41 6.07
CA ASP A 22 7.40 7.25 4.93
C ASP A 22 6.09 6.78 4.28
N ILE A 23 5.36 7.76 3.72
CA ILE A 23 4.16 7.48 2.95
C ILE A 23 4.54 7.36 1.49
N ILE A 24 4.30 6.18 0.93
CA ILE A 24 4.42 5.91 -0.50
C ILE A 24 3.01 5.76 -1.06
N ASP A 25 2.72 6.51 -2.11
CA ASP A 25 1.48 6.41 -2.87
C ASP A 25 1.72 6.19 -4.36
N ALA A 26 0.71 5.64 -5.04
CA ALA A 26 0.73 5.38 -6.48
C ALA A 26 -0.63 5.72 -7.10
N GLU A 27 -0.61 6.20 -8.34
CA GLU A 27 -1.84 6.45 -9.09
C GLU A 27 -2.46 5.11 -9.51
N LEU A 28 -3.63 4.79 -8.94
CA LEU A 28 -4.33 3.51 -9.10
C LEU A 28 -5.76 3.69 -9.65
N ASN A 29 -6.01 4.79 -10.38
CA ASN A 29 -7.36 5.18 -10.81
C ASN A 29 -8.13 4.09 -11.57
N ILE A 30 -7.47 3.33 -12.45
CA ILE A 30 -8.12 2.27 -13.24
C ILE A 30 -8.65 1.18 -12.31
N ILE A 31 -7.85 0.76 -11.33
CA ILE A 31 -8.24 -0.24 -10.33
C ILE A 31 -9.35 0.31 -9.43
N GLU A 32 -9.18 1.52 -8.90
CA GLU A 32 -10.17 2.16 -8.02
C GLU A 32 -11.54 2.29 -8.70
N LYS A 33 -11.57 2.66 -9.98
CA LYS A 33 -12.81 2.90 -10.73
C LYS A 33 -13.46 1.64 -11.27
N ASN A 34 -12.68 0.65 -11.71
CA ASN A 34 -13.22 -0.54 -12.40
C ASN A 34 -13.24 -1.80 -11.53
N GLY A 35 -12.26 -1.97 -10.64
CA GLY A 35 -12.13 -3.14 -9.77
C GLY A 35 -12.58 -2.90 -8.33
N GLY A 36 -12.57 -1.64 -7.88
CA GLY A 36 -12.75 -1.28 -6.47
C GLY A 36 -11.53 -1.68 -5.62
N GLY A 37 -11.15 -0.84 -4.66
CA GLY A 37 -10.01 -1.07 -3.77
C GLY A 37 -8.86 -0.07 -3.94
N SER A 38 -7.71 -0.33 -3.29
CA SER A 38 -6.51 0.53 -3.29
C SER A 38 -5.25 -0.35 -3.28
N ALA A 39 -4.07 0.22 -3.03
CA ALA A 39 -2.80 -0.52 -3.09
C ALA A 39 -2.81 -1.79 -2.21
N ARG A 40 -3.39 -1.76 -1.00
CA ARG A 40 -3.34 -2.90 -0.07
C ARG A 40 -4.04 -4.16 -0.59
N CYS A 41 -5.19 -4.02 -1.24
CA CYS A 41 -5.90 -5.19 -1.77
C CYS A 41 -5.28 -5.76 -3.05
N MET A 42 -4.27 -5.09 -3.61
CA MET A 42 -3.50 -5.54 -4.77
C MET A 42 -2.17 -6.22 -4.37
N LEU A 43 -1.86 -6.26 -3.07
CA LEU A 43 -0.65 -6.89 -2.55
C LEU A 43 -0.98 -8.28 -2.02
N ALA A 44 -0.21 -9.27 -2.47
CA ALA A 44 -0.10 -10.56 -1.80
C ALA A 44 1.17 -10.53 -0.96
N GLU A 45 1.02 -10.60 0.35
CA GLU A 45 2.17 -10.73 1.25
C GLU A 45 2.59 -12.20 1.26
N ILE A 46 3.77 -12.50 0.72
CA ILE A 46 4.36 -13.85 0.73
C ILE A 46 5.53 -13.82 1.70
N PHE A 47 5.34 -14.43 2.87
CA PHE A 47 6.36 -14.54 3.93
C PHE A 47 6.96 -15.95 3.98
N LEU A 48 7.23 -16.54 2.81
CA LEU A 48 7.87 -17.84 2.74
C LEU A 48 9.38 -17.67 2.88
N ASP A 49 9.97 -18.32 3.88
CA ASP A 49 11.42 -18.44 4.01
C ASP A 49 11.98 -19.20 2.81
N ALA A 50 13.19 -18.86 2.37
CA ALA A 50 13.85 -19.58 1.30
C ALA A 50 13.95 -21.07 1.67
N ILE A 51 13.23 -21.92 0.95
CA ILE A 51 13.40 -23.36 1.07
C ILE A 51 14.78 -23.64 0.49
N ASN A 52 15.73 -24.02 1.34
CA ASN A 52 17.00 -24.58 0.87
C ASN A 52 16.71 -25.97 0.28
N GLU A 53 16.21 -26.02 -0.96
CA GLU A 53 16.11 -27.26 -1.73
C GLU A 53 17.48 -27.57 -2.33
N TRP A 54 18.33 -28.20 -1.51
CA TRP A 54 19.40 -29.07 -1.97
C TRP A 54 19.25 -30.41 -1.22
N ASN A 55 18.49 -31.33 -1.82
CA ASN A 55 18.68 -32.78 -1.69
C ASN A 55 18.67 -33.35 -3.10
#